data_AF-S7XH23-F1
#
_entry.id   AF-S7XH23-F1
#
_cell.length_a   1.000
_cell.length_b   1.000
_cell.length_c   1.000
_cell.angle_alpha   90.00
_cell.angle_beta   90.00
_cell.angle_gamma   90.00
#
_symmetry.space_group_name_H-M   'P 1'
#
loop_
_entity.id
_entity.type
_entity.pdbx_description
1 polymer ?
#
loop_
_entity_poly.entity_id
_entity_poly.type
_entity_poly.pdbx_seq_one_letter_code
_entity_poly.pdbx_strand_id
1 'polypeptide(L)'
;MSLATKSIQLTLFSEILLFSLLLIPFPIKIRNKLIFYLTLSKALFQIICGIQLMVLFTFMDSLYKITTDYYSIYYERNAYISGFTLFLFLVYTTFLSLIKKIIKEEENAAILTKQVINQKEFVEKMMKDLKDKDTELINNKKSLQAAKILATQVENNQKTYFDLLTKYNELKGETTKNK
;
A
#
# COMPACT_ATOMS: atom_id res chain seq x y z
N MET A 1 47.37 25.14 13.63
CA MET A 1 46.03 24.52 13.65
C MET A 1 46.15 23.10 14.18
N SER A 2 45.41 22.76 15.25
CA SER A 2 45.44 21.43 15.87
C SER A 2 44.88 20.37 14.91
N LEU A 3 45.36 19.13 15.00
CA LEU A 3 44.89 18.00 14.20
C LEU A 3 43.36 17.85 14.28
N ALA A 4 42.79 18.04 15.47
CA ALA A 4 41.34 17.99 15.69
C ALA A 4 40.56 19.02 14.84
N THR A 5 41.06 20.25 14.74
CA THR A 5 40.40 21.30 13.94
C THR A 5 40.40 20.99 12.44
N LYS A 6 41.45 20.33 11.93
CA LYS A 6 41.50 19.87 10.53
C LYS A 6 40.54 18.73 10.28
N SER A 7 40.41 17.79 11.23
CA SER A 7 39.44 16.70 11.14
C SER A 7 38.00 17.22 11.08
N ILE A 8 37.64 18.22 11.89
CA ILE A 8 36.30 18.84 11.87
C ILE A 8 36.02 19.52 10.52
N GLN A 9 36.98 20.26 9.99
CA GLN A 9 36.83 20.88 8.66
C GLN A 9 36.63 19.83 7.56
N LEU A 10 37.39 18.73 7.61
CA LEU A 10 37.23 17.63 6.66
C LEU A 10 35.84 16.98 6.77
N THR A 11 35.36 16.75 7.99
CA THR A 11 34.00 16.27 8.24
C THR A 11 32.97 17.22 7.63
N LEU A 12 33.10 18.52 7.89
CA LEU A 12 32.18 19.52 7.36
C LEU A 12 32.15 19.52 5.82
N PHE A 13 33.32 19.52 5.16
CA PHE A 13 33.37 19.46 3.70
C PHE A 13 32.75 18.17 3.15
N SER A 14 32.99 17.04 3.81
CA SER A 14 32.38 15.76 3.46
C SER A 14 30.85 15.81 3.58
N GLU A 15 30.33 16.37 4.67
CA GLU A 15 28.88 16.48 4.88
C GLU A 15 28.23 17.44 3.88
N ILE A 16 28.84 18.58 3.58
CA ILE A 16 28.35 19.52 2.56
C ILE A 16 28.31 18.84 1.20
N LEU A 17 29.38 18.13 0.82
CA LEU A 17 29.47 17.44 -0.47
C LEU A 17 28.41 16.34 -0.57
N LEU A 18 28.24 15.56 0.50
CA LEU A 18 27.26 14.49 0.57
C LEU A 18 25.83 15.05 0.53
N PHE A 19 25.54 16.10 1.28
CA PHE A 19 24.24 16.75 1.28
C PHE A 19 23.91 17.38 -0.08
N SER A 20 24.90 18.02 -0.73
CA SER A 20 24.77 18.57 -2.08
C SER A 20 24.49 17.47 -3.10
N LEU A 21 25.20 16.34 -3.01
CA LEU A 21 24.93 15.16 -3.84
C LEU A 21 23.50 14.65 -3.62
N LEU A 22 23.02 14.64 -2.37
CA LEU A 22 21.70 14.12 -2.03
C LEU A 22 20.53 15.05 -2.44
N LEU A 23 20.79 16.35 -2.59
CA LEU A 23 19.82 17.34 -3.09
C LEU A 23 19.57 17.21 -4.61
N ILE A 24 20.48 16.59 -5.34
CA ILE A 24 20.30 16.37 -6.78
C ILE A 24 19.08 15.45 -6.98
N PRO A 25 18.13 15.81 -7.86
CA PRO A 25 16.95 15.01 -8.15
C PRO A 25 17.33 13.77 -8.98
N PHE A 26 17.98 12.80 -8.33
CA PHE A 26 18.32 11.53 -8.95
C PHE A 26 17.06 10.69 -9.18
N PRO A 27 17.02 9.90 -10.27
CA PRO A 27 15.95 8.95 -10.48
C PRO A 27 15.89 7.93 -9.33
N ILE A 28 14.68 7.52 -8.96
CA ILE A 28 14.35 6.74 -7.75
C ILE A 28 15.23 5.50 -7.60
N LYS A 29 15.54 4.80 -8.70
CA LYS A 29 16.39 3.60 -8.70
C LYS A 29 17.81 3.86 -8.17
N ILE A 30 18.39 5.01 -8.53
CA ILE A 30 19.75 5.39 -8.12
C ILE A 30 19.71 5.88 -6.66
N ARG A 31 18.70 6.68 -6.32
CA ARG A 31 18.45 7.19 -4.97
C ARG A 31 18.32 6.06 -3.95
N ASN A 32 17.55 5.02 -4.27
CA ASN A 32 17.32 3.88 -3.37
C ASN A 32 18.61 3.07 -3.13
N LYS A 33 19.42 2.87 -4.17
CA LYS A 33 20.74 2.24 -4.03
C LYS A 33 21.66 3.07 -3.14
N LEU A 34 21.73 4.38 -3.40
CA LEU A 34 22.58 5.30 -2.65
C LEU A 34 22.21 5.30 -1.16
N ILE A 35 20.93 5.43 -0.83
CA ILE A 35 20.44 5.40 0.56
C ILE A 35 20.70 4.03 1.22
N PHE A 36 20.50 2.94 0.48
CA PHE A 36 20.80 1.61 0.99
C PHE A 36 22.27 1.48 1.38
N TYR A 37 23.20 1.89 0.52
CA TYR A 37 24.64 1.88 0.82
C TYR A 37 25.00 2.75 2.02
N LEU A 38 24.41 3.94 2.15
CA LEU A 38 24.64 4.81 3.30
C LEU A 38 24.05 4.29 4.62
N THR A 39 23.09 3.37 4.58
CA THR A 39 22.47 2.80 5.79
C THR A 39 23.03 1.41 6.15
N LEU A 40 23.99 0.87 5.39
CA LEU A 40 24.19 -0.59 5.35
C LEU A 40 25.01 -1.18 6.50
N SER A 41 25.82 -0.40 7.23
CA SER A 41 26.66 -0.98 8.28
C SER A 41 26.50 -0.29 9.64
N LYS A 42 26.20 -1.12 10.65
CA LYS A 42 26.17 -0.72 12.07
C LYS A 42 27.52 -0.12 12.50
N ALA A 43 28.62 -0.63 11.94
CA ALA A 43 29.97 -0.13 12.20
C ALA A 43 30.15 1.32 11.71
N LEU A 44 29.71 1.66 10.49
CA LEU A 44 29.80 3.05 10.01
C LEU A 44 28.94 3.99 10.84
N PHE A 45 27.76 3.55 11.27
CA PHE A 45 26.91 4.35 12.15
C PHE A 45 27.61 4.66 13.49
N GLN A 46 28.24 3.66 14.11
CA GLN A 46 29.01 3.86 15.35
C GLN A 46 30.19 4.83 15.16
N ILE A 47 30.93 4.70 14.05
CA ILE A 47 32.05 5.59 13.72
C ILE A 47 31.55 7.03 13.54
N ILE A 48 30.47 7.23 12.78
CA ILE A 48 29.86 8.55 12.54
C ILE A 48 29.42 9.16 13.88
N CYS A 49 28.72 8.41 14.74
CA CYS A 49 28.35 8.88 16.07
C CYS A 49 29.56 9.27 16.92
N GLY A 50 30.66 8.51 16.86
CA GLY A 50 31.90 8.84 17.55
C GLY A 50 32.53 10.15 17.05
N ILE A 51 32.56 10.36 15.73
CA ILE A 51 33.04 11.61 15.13
C ILE A 51 32.16 12.79 15.56
N GLN A 52 30.83 12.64 15.53
CA GLN A 52 29.91 13.70 15.94
C GLN A 52 30.03 14.04 17.43
N LEU A 53 30.26 13.05 18.30
CA LEU A 53 30.57 13.30 19.71
C LEU A 53 31.86 14.09 19.86
N MET A 54 32.91 13.78 19.10
CA MET A 54 34.15 14.55 19.11
C MET A 54 33.93 16.01 18.69
N VAL A 55 33.12 16.23 17.64
CA VAL A 55 32.73 17.58 17.19
C VAL A 55 31.95 18.30 18.28
N LEU A 56 31.02 17.62 18.96
CA LEU A 56 30.23 18.16 20.07
C LEU A 56 31.11 18.58 21.26
N PHE A 57 32.06 17.74 21.69
CA PHE A 57 32.99 18.10 22.75
C PHE A 57 33.84 19.31 22.35
N THR A 58 34.30 19.39 21.10
CA THR A 58 35.08 20.54 20.61
C THR A 58 34.23 21.81 20.55
N PHE A 59 32.95 21.68 20.19
CA PHE A 59 32.00 22.79 20.20
C PHE A 59 31.80 23.32 21.63
N MET A 60 31.56 22.42 22.60
CA MET A 60 31.41 22.78 24.01
C MET A 60 32.68 23.40 24.60
N ASP A 61 33.87 22.84 24.31
CA ASP A 61 35.16 23.41 24.73
C ASP A 61 35.37 24.82 24.13
N SER A 62 34.99 25.02 22.87
CA SER A 62 35.09 26.33 22.22
C SER A 62 34.12 27.33 22.85
N LEU A 63 32.87 26.94 23.15
CA LEU A 63 31.90 27.80 23.83
C LEU A 63 32.38 28.20 25.24
N TYR A 64 32.86 27.23 26.02
CA TYR A 64 33.38 27.48 27.36
C TYR A 64 34.56 28.47 27.36
N LYS A 65 35.45 28.35 26.36
CA LYS A 65 36.59 29.25 26.23
C LYS A 65 36.21 30.63 25.73
N ILE A 66 35.21 30.77 24.86
CA ILE A 66 34.67 32.09 24.47
C ILE A 66 34.10 32.81 25.69
N THR A 67 33.37 32.10 26.57
CA THR A 67 32.79 32.72 27.77
C THR A 67 33.82 33.09 28.82
N THR A 68 34.93 32.35 28.90
CA THR A 68 35.97 32.54 29.92
C THR A 68 37.07 33.51 29.46
N ASP A 69 37.37 33.55 28.16
CA ASP A 69 38.55 34.22 27.60
C ASP A 69 38.14 35.07 26.37
N TYR A 70 37.83 36.34 26.63
CA TYR A 70 37.05 37.24 25.76
C TYR A 70 37.75 37.66 24.44
N TYR A 71 39.05 37.39 24.27
CA TYR A 71 39.86 37.90 23.16
C TYR A 71 40.27 36.87 22.09
N SER A 72 39.80 35.63 22.18
CA SER A 72 40.25 34.59 21.25
C SER A 72 39.29 34.39 20.08
N ILE A 73 39.53 35.16 19.01
CA ILE A 73 38.92 34.98 17.67
C ILE A 73 39.05 33.51 17.18
N TYR A 74 40.08 32.79 17.65
CA TYR A 74 40.29 31.39 17.33
C TYR A 74 39.19 30.47 17.88
N TYR A 75 38.70 30.72 19.10
CA TYR A 75 37.65 29.89 19.70
C TYR A 75 36.29 30.21 19.10
N GLU A 76 36.00 31.49 18.80
CA GLU A 76 34.79 31.89 18.07
C GLU A 76 34.69 31.18 16.72
N ARG A 77 35.76 31.22 15.91
CA ARG A 77 35.79 30.52 14.62
C ARG A 77 35.56 29.02 14.78
N ASN A 78 36.20 28.40 15.76
CA ASN A 78 36.05 26.95 15.97
C ASN A 78 34.64 26.58 16.46
N ALA A 79 34.00 27.42 17.29
CA ALA A 79 32.61 27.24 17.69
C ALA A 79 31.66 27.34 16.49
N TYR A 80 31.86 28.30 15.58
CA TYR A 80 31.04 28.39 14.37
C TYR A 80 31.19 27.18 13.45
N ILE A 81 32.42 26.73 13.19
CA ILE A 81 32.67 25.58 12.31
C ILE A 81 32.08 24.30 12.91
N SER A 82 32.33 24.04 14.20
CA SER A 82 31.82 22.83 14.87
C SER A 82 30.30 22.89 15.06
N GLY A 83 29.73 24.04 15.39
CA GLY A 83 28.29 24.24 15.48
C GLY A 83 27.58 24.04 14.14
N PHE A 84 28.14 24.58 13.05
CA PHE A 84 27.59 24.37 11.72
C PHE A 84 27.68 22.91 11.27
N THR A 85 28.76 22.20 11.61
CA THR A 85 28.91 20.76 11.35
C THR A 85 27.81 19.96 12.06
N LEU A 86 27.58 20.21 13.35
CA LEU A 86 26.52 19.54 14.12
C LEU A 86 25.13 19.83 13.55
N PHE A 87 24.88 21.09 13.17
CA PHE A 87 23.62 21.48 12.56
C PHE A 87 23.39 20.75 11.24
N LEU A 88 24.41 20.69 10.38
CA LEU A 88 24.32 20.05 9.07
C LEU A 88 24.12 18.54 9.20
N PHE A 89 24.77 17.90 10.18
CA PHE A 89 24.51 16.52 10.55
C PHE A 89 23.04 16.28 10.95
N LEU A 90 22.45 17.16 11.77
CA LEU A 90 21.05 17.05 12.17
C LEU A 90 20.10 17.18 10.98
N VAL A 91 20.32 18.19 10.12
CA VAL A 91 19.55 18.38 8.89
C VAL A 91 19.66 17.15 8.00
N TYR A 92 20.87 16.62 7.86
CA TYR A 92 21.14 15.43 7.06
C TYR A 92 20.38 14.19 7.58
N THR A 93 20.41 13.92 8.88
CA THR A 93 19.67 12.77 9.45
C THR A 93 18.15 12.89 9.24
N THR A 94 17.62 14.10 9.40
CA THR A 94 16.20 14.39 9.16
C THR A 94 15.83 14.18 7.70
N PHE A 95 16.68 14.67 6.78
CA PHE A 95 16.49 14.53 5.34
C PHE A 95 16.51 13.06 4.90
N LEU A 96 17.46 12.26 5.39
CA LEU A 96 17.50 10.83 5.13
C LEU A 96 16.23 10.10 5.62
N SER A 97 15.74 10.46 6.81
CA SER A 97 14.51 9.88 7.35
C SER A 97 13.30 10.21 6.49
N LEU A 98 13.20 11.47 6.03
CA LEU A 98 12.14 11.93 5.15
C LEU A 98 12.17 11.19 3.81
N ILE A 99 13.33 11.03 3.19
CA ILE A 99 13.43 10.31 1.92
C ILE A 99 13.04 8.83 2.10
N LYS A 100 13.45 8.19 3.20
CA LYS A 100 13.01 6.81 3.50
C LYS A 100 11.49 6.69 3.61
N LYS A 101 10.83 7.67 4.24
CA LYS A 101 9.37 7.73 4.32
C LYS A 101 8.74 7.86 2.93
N ILE A 102 9.24 8.79 2.11
CA ILE A 102 8.75 8.97 0.73
C ILE A 102 8.87 7.67 -0.08
N ILE A 103 10.03 7.01 -0.02
CA ILE A 103 10.24 5.75 -0.77
C ILE A 103 9.21 4.69 -0.33
N LYS A 104 8.97 4.54 0.98
CA LYS A 104 8.00 3.59 1.49
C LYS A 104 6.57 3.92 1.04
N GLU A 105 6.20 5.20 1.02
CA GLU A 105 4.88 5.63 0.54
C GLU A 105 4.72 5.42 -0.98
N GLU A 106 5.76 5.66 -1.77
CA GLU A 106 5.76 5.34 -3.20
C GLU A 106 5.54 3.83 -3.44
N GLU A 107 6.21 2.97 -2.67
CA GLU A 107 6.02 1.50 -2.73
C GLU A 107 4.60 1.08 -2.35
N ASN A 108 4.05 1.65 -1.27
CA ASN A 108 2.68 1.37 -0.84
C ASN A 108 1.65 1.79 -1.90
N ALA A 109 1.82 2.97 -2.49
CA ALA A 109 0.95 3.45 -3.57
C ALA A 109 1.01 2.54 -4.80
N ALA A 110 2.20 2.06 -5.17
CA ALA A 110 2.38 1.09 -6.25
C ALA A 110 1.72 -0.27 -5.96
N ILE A 111 1.67 -0.71 -4.71
CA ILE A 111 0.97 -1.93 -4.29
C ILE A 111 -0.55 -1.72 -4.36
N LEU A 112 -1.05 -0.61 -3.81
CA LEU A 112 -2.47 -0.28 -3.80
C LEU A 112 -3.04 -0.18 -5.22
N THR A 113 -2.34 0.49 -6.13
CA THR A 113 -2.74 0.58 -7.54
C THR A 113 -2.85 -0.80 -8.20
N LYS A 114 -1.89 -1.70 -7.97
CA LYS A 114 -1.98 -3.09 -8.45
C LYS A 114 -3.17 -3.85 -7.86
N GLN A 115 -3.44 -3.66 -6.58
CA GLN A 115 -4.59 -4.28 -5.92
C GLN A 115 -5.92 -3.78 -6.48
N VAL A 116 -6.05 -2.48 -6.73
CA VAL A 116 -7.26 -1.88 -7.34
C VAL A 116 -7.48 -2.43 -8.75
N ILE A 117 -6.43 -2.56 -9.57
CA ILE A 117 -6.53 -3.13 -10.92
C ILE A 117 -7.05 -4.58 -10.85
N ASN A 118 -6.46 -5.41 -9.99
CA ASN A 118 -6.87 -6.80 -9.84
C ASN A 118 -8.30 -6.95 -9.31
N GLN A 119 -8.70 -6.09 -8.35
CA GLN A 119 -10.06 -6.08 -7.83
C GLN A 119 -11.07 -5.63 -8.89
N LYS A 120 -10.72 -4.66 -9.73
CA LYS A 120 -11.58 -4.20 -10.82
C LYS A 120 -11.89 -5.34 -11.80
N GLU A 121 -10.87 -6.09 -12.23
CA GLU A 121 -11.07 -7.24 -13.12
C GLU A 121 -11.92 -8.34 -12.46
N PHE A 122 -11.71 -8.59 -11.17
CA PHE A 122 -12.52 -9.55 -10.41
C PHE A 122 -13.99 -9.12 -10.30
N VAL A 123 -14.24 -7.85 -9.97
CA VAL A 123 -15.60 -7.28 -9.88
C VAL A 123 -16.29 -7.31 -11.23
N GLU A 124 -15.59 -7.02 -12.32
CA GLU A 124 -16.14 -7.05 -13.67
C GLU A 124 -16.53 -8.47 -14.10
N LYS A 125 -15.70 -9.47 -13.80
CA LYS A 125 -16.06 -10.89 -13.99
C LYS A 125 -17.28 -11.29 -13.15
N MET A 126 -17.30 -10.91 -11.87
CA MET A 126 -18.41 -11.24 -10.98
C MET A 126 -19.73 -10.60 -11.44
N MET A 127 -19.69 -9.36 -11.96
CA MET A 127 -20.87 -8.71 -12.55
C MET A 127 -21.36 -9.42 -13.81
N LYS A 128 -20.45 -9.95 -14.63
CA LYS A 128 -20.80 -10.72 -15.82
C LYS A 128 -21.48 -12.05 -15.44
N ASP A 129 -20.88 -12.79 -14.50
CA ASP A 129 -21.43 -14.05 -14.00
C ASP A 129 -22.81 -13.86 -13.35
N LEU A 130 -23.02 -12.75 -12.62
CA LEU A 130 -24.32 -12.40 -12.05
C LEU A 130 -25.37 -12.17 -13.14
N LYS A 131 -25.03 -11.42 -14.19
CA LYS A 131 -25.94 -11.18 -15.32
C LYS A 131 -26.31 -12.49 -16.02
N ASP A 132 -25.33 -13.35 -16.27
CA ASP A 132 -25.55 -14.64 -16.93
C ASP A 132 -26.47 -15.53 -16.07
N LYS A 133 -26.20 -15.62 -14.76
CA LYS A 133 -27.07 -16.37 -13.82
C LYS A 133 -28.49 -15.80 -13.71
N ASP A 134 -28.67 -14.49 -13.75
CA ASP A 134 -30.01 -13.88 -13.75
C ASP A 134 -30.80 -14.26 -15.01
N THR A 135 -30.14 -14.30 -16.18
CA THR A 135 -30.80 -14.76 -17.41
C THR A 135 -31.19 -16.23 -17.36
N GLU A 136 -30.32 -17.09 -16.81
CA GLU A 136 -30.64 -18.51 -16.57
C GLU A 136 -31.79 -18.69 -15.59
N LEU A 137 -31.82 -17.91 -14.50
CA LEU A 137 -32.92 -17.94 -13.52
C LEU A 137 -34.26 -17.55 -14.14
N ILE A 138 -34.28 -16.53 -15.02
CA ILE A 138 -35.49 -16.12 -15.74
C ILE A 138 -35.97 -17.25 -16.65
N ASN A 139 -35.06 -17.88 -17.40
CA ASN A 139 -35.41 -18.99 -18.28
C ASN A 139 -35.92 -20.20 -17.50
N ASN A 140 -35.26 -20.57 -16.40
CA ASN A 140 -35.69 -21.66 -15.51
C ASN A 140 -37.03 -21.35 -14.83
N LYS A 141 -37.32 -20.09 -14.48
CA LYS A 141 -38.64 -19.72 -13.96
C LYS A 141 -39.73 -19.88 -15.01
N LYS A 142 -39.47 -19.50 -16.26
CA LYS A 142 -40.43 -19.66 -17.38
C LYS A 142 -40.71 -21.14 -17.65
N SER A 143 -39.68 -21.98 -17.69
CA SER A 143 -39.85 -23.42 -17.90
C SER A 143 -40.61 -24.07 -16.73
N LEU A 144 -40.36 -23.64 -15.49
CA LEU A 144 -41.09 -24.12 -14.31
C LEU A 144 -42.56 -23.69 -14.31
N GLN A 145 -42.87 -22.47 -14.77
CA GLN A 145 -44.26 -22.03 -15.00
C GLN A 145 -44.94 -22.86 -16.08
N ALA A 146 -44.28 -23.11 -17.21
CA ALA A 146 -44.82 -23.95 -18.28
C ALA A 146 -45.10 -25.38 -17.77
N ALA A 147 -44.18 -25.97 -17.00
CA ALA A 147 -44.36 -27.27 -16.38
C ALA A 147 -45.55 -27.29 -15.41
N LYS A 148 -45.76 -26.23 -14.61
CA LYS A 148 -46.94 -26.09 -13.75
C LYS A 148 -48.24 -26.05 -14.54
N ILE A 149 -48.29 -25.27 -15.63
CA ILE A 149 -49.48 -25.19 -16.49
C ILE A 149 -49.80 -26.56 -17.08
N LEU A 150 -48.78 -27.28 -17.58
CA LEU A 150 -48.95 -28.64 -18.10
C LEU A 150 -49.45 -29.60 -17.02
N ALA A 151 -48.91 -29.54 -15.80
CA ALA A 151 -49.38 -30.37 -14.69
C ALA A 151 -50.87 -30.10 -14.37
N THR A 152 -51.29 -28.82 -14.34
CA THR A 152 -52.69 -28.44 -14.15
C THR A 152 -53.57 -28.92 -15.31
N GLN A 153 -53.08 -28.85 -16.55
CA GLN A 153 -53.80 -29.37 -17.72
C GLN A 153 -53.97 -30.90 -17.65
N VAL A 154 -52.94 -31.64 -17.25
CA VAL A 154 -53.01 -33.09 -17.07
C VAL A 154 -54.05 -33.45 -16.00
N GLU A 155 -54.05 -32.76 -14.85
CA GLU A 155 -55.00 -33.00 -13.76
C GLU A 155 -56.45 -32.73 -14.20
N ASN A 156 -56.68 -31.62 -14.91
CA ASN A 156 -58.00 -31.29 -15.45
C ASN A 156 -58.46 -32.33 -16.48
N ASN A 157 -57.59 -32.72 -17.42
CA ASN A 157 -57.90 -33.75 -18.41
C ASN A 157 -58.23 -35.11 -17.75
N GLN A 158 -57.50 -35.47 -16.70
CA GLN A 158 -57.74 -36.69 -15.94
C GLN A 158 -59.11 -36.68 -15.25
N LYS A 159 -59.51 -35.56 -14.62
CA LYS A 159 -60.86 -35.42 -14.03
C LYS A 159 -61.95 -35.59 -15.08
N THR A 160 -61.83 -34.90 -16.21
CA THR A 160 -62.81 -35.01 -17.30
C THR A 160 -62.92 -36.44 -17.84
N TYR A 161 -61.80 -37.16 -17.92
CA TYR A 161 -61.79 -38.56 -18.33
C TYR A 161 -62.56 -39.44 -17.34
N PHE A 162 -62.38 -39.25 -16.03
CA PHE A 162 -63.14 -39.98 -15.01
C PHE A 162 -64.63 -39.64 -15.03
N ASP A 163 -65.00 -38.38 -15.26
CA ASP A 163 -66.40 -37.96 -15.38
C ASP A 163 -67.07 -38.61 -16.60
N LEU A 164 -66.39 -38.59 -17.76
CA LEU A 164 -66.85 -39.27 -18.97
C LEU A 164 -67.01 -40.78 -18.76
N LEU A 165 -66.06 -41.41 -18.06
CA LEU A 165 -66.09 -42.84 -17.75
C LEU A 165 -67.26 -43.18 -16.82
N THR A 166 -67.53 -42.33 -15.83
CA THR A 166 -68.70 -42.46 -14.94
C THR A 166 -69.99 -42.37 -15.75
N LYS A 167 -70.13 -41.34 -16.59
CA LYS A 167 -71.30 -41.13 -17.44
C LYS A 167 -71.51 -42.26 -18.45
N TYR A 168 -70.43 -42.79 -19.02
CA TYR A 168 -70.49 -43.97 -19.89
C TYR A 168 -70.96 -45.22 -19.15
N ASN A 169 -70.46 -45.45 -17.93
CA ASN A 169 -70.88 -46.58 -17.10
C ASN A 169 -72.34 -46.47 -16.67
N GLU A 170 -72.83 -45.26 -16.35
CA GLU A 170 -74.25 -44.98 -16.07
C GLU A 170 -75.12 -45.34 -17.28
N LEU A 171 -74.81 -44.80 -18.47
CA LEU A 171 -75.55 -45.08 -19.71
C LEU A 171 -75.54 -46.57 -20.08
N LYS A 172 -74.40 -47.25 -19.90
CA LYS A 172 -74.30 -48.69 -20.14
C LYS A 172 -75.16 -49.50 -19.13
N GLY A 173 -75.19 -49.08 -17.87
CA GLY A 173 -76.06 -49.66 -16.84
C GLY A 173 -77.55 -49.51 -17.16
N GLU A 174 -77.97 -48.35 -17.70
CA GLU A 174 -79.34 -48.10 -18.14
C GLU A 174 -79.74 -48.96 -19.35
N THR A 175 -78.86 -49.13 -20.34
CA THR A 175 -79.12 -50.02 -21.50
C THR A 175 -79.21 -51.50 -21.13
N THR A 176 -78.64 -51.91 -19.99
CA THR A 176 -78.69 -53.29 -19.49
C THR A 176 -79.95 -53.56 -18.66
N LYS A 177 -80.59 -52.52 -18.09
CA LYS A 177 -81.88 -52.62 -17.39
C LYS A 177 -83.11 -52.57 -18.31
N ASN A 178 -82.95 -52.08 -19.54
CA ASN A 178 -84.01 -51.95 -20.55
C ASN A 178 -84.02 -53.09 -21.60
N LYS A 179 -83.38 -54.22 -21.31
CA LYS A 179 -83.52 -55.49 -22.01
C LYS A 179 -84.05 -56.54 -21.05
#